data_AF-A0A922MKH2-F1
#
_entry.id   AF-A0A922MKH2-F1
#
_cell.length_a   1.000
_cell.length_b   1.000
_cell.length_c   1.000
_cell.angle_alpha   90.00
_cell.angle_beta   90.00
_cell.angle_gamma   90.00
#
_symmetry.space_group_name_H-M   'P 1'
#
loop_
_entity.id
_entity.type
_entity.pdbx_description
1 polymer ?
#
loop_
_entity_poly.entity_id
_entity_poly.type
_entity_poly.pdbx_seq_one_letter_code
_entity_poly.pdbx_strand_id
1 'polypeptide(L)'
;DRYRYFYFHLLSFCFVLRAKIMGKEVLHQRYLVSPEYDDCPDQLIGSDSDEDCFLVTSEEGELFFKSPSNDPVVCGIYIIAEPDKRIEVIFNYLDVPCENGGLVAWVDGWELNGQVWPADSWDDDRVVESCDQRPSRKLVSRQNAALVQYRVPARGKGFAVTIRHLKNTKPCNVMLFGAEGVYTLRNHGETGNCSMLAVSPATVHVLDLNVGVTIKKGRVLEMETGTIHHVSSIEV
;
A
#
# COMPACT_ATOMS: atom_id res chain seq x y z
N ASP A 1 0.02 -7.38 -26.33
CA ASP A 1 -1.16 -7.65 -25.49
C ASP A 1 -0.85 -8.14 -24.09
N ARG A 2 -0.84 -7.23 -23.11
CA ARG A 2 -1.56 -7.32 -21.82
C ARG A 2 -1.00 -6.28 -20.84
N TYR A 3 -1.25 -5.00 -21.12
CA TYR A 3 -1.37 -4.01 -20.06
C TYR A 3 -2.71 -4.30 -19.36
N ARG A 4 -2.69 -4.66 -18.07
CA ARG A 4 -3.90 -4.67 -17.25
C ARG A 4 -3.95 -3.34 -16.52
N TYR A 5 -4.82 -2.46 -17.00
CA TYR A 5 -5.21 -1.27 -16.26
C TYR A 5 -6.24 -1.72 -15.22
N PHE A 6 -5.98 -1.39 -13.96
CA PHE A 6 -6.99 -1.47 -12.93
C PHE A 6 -7.68 -0.11 -12.88
N TYR A 7 -8.89 -0.03 -13.43
CA TYR A 7 -9.73 1.16 -13.32
C TYR A 7 -10.66 0.97 -12.13
N PHE A 8 -10.42 1.72 -11.06
CA PHE A 8 -11.34 1.82 -9.93
C PHE A 8 -12.05 3.16 -10.03
N HIS A 9 -13.32 3.15 -10.46
CA HIS A 9 -14.20 4.31 -10.37
C HIS A 9 -14.95 4.23 -9.03
N LEU A 10 -14.50 4.98 -8.03
CA LEU A 10 -15.32 5.28 -6.86
C LEU A 10 -16.03 6.60 -7.14
N LEU A 11 -17.34 6.52 -7.37
CA LEU A 11 -18.24 7.67 -7.45
C LEU A 11 -18.34 8.31 -6.05
N SER A 12 -17.41 9.20 -5.73
CA SER A 12 -17.53 10.37 -4.84
C SER A 12 -16.18 10.89 -4.33
N PHE A 13 -15.07 10.16 -4.54
CA PHE A 13 -13.75 10.61 -4.09
C PHE A 13 -12.75 10.44 -5.24
N CYS A 14 -11.91 11.46 -5.46
CA CYS A 14 -10.88 11.57 -6.51
C CYS A 14 -9.77 10.48 -6.48
N PHE A 15 -10.03 9.29 -5.93
CA PHE A 15 -9.08 8.18 -5.92
C PHE A 15 -9.08 7.44 -7.26
N VAL A 16 -8.43 8.01 -8.27
CA VAL A 16 -8.04 7.25 -9.46
C VAL A 16 -6.73 6.53 -9.15
N LEU A 17 -6.80 5.25 -8.78
CA LEU A 17 -5.59 4.43 -8.71
C LEU A 17 -5.11 4.13 -10.13
N ARG A 18 -4.03 4.79 -10.57
CA ARG A 18 -3.34 4.40 -11.81
C ARG A 18 -2.28 3.35 -11.49
N ALA A 19 -2.66 2.08 -11.62
CA ALA A 19 -1.73 0.95 -11.52
C ALA A 19 -1.02 0.75 -12.86
N LYS A 20 0.32 0.86 -12.89
CA LYS A 20 1.12 0.44 -14.05
C LYS A 20 1.86 -0.84 -13.70
N ILE A 21 1.22 -1.97 -14.01
CA ILE A 21 1.80 -3.30 -13.88
C ILE A 21 2.45 -3.67 -15.21
N MET A 22 3.76 -3.95 -15.22
CA MET A 22 4.45 -4.34 -16.45
C MET A 22 5.25 -5.62 -16.30
N GLY A 23 5.06 -6.49 -17.31
CA GLY A 23 5.97 -7.47 -17.87
C GLY A 23 6.71 -8.43 -16.94
N LYS A 24 6.54 -9.73 -17.18
CA LYS A 24 7.53 -10.73 -16.72
C LYS A 24 8.91 -10.36 -17.27
N GLU A 25 9.95 -10.55 -16.45
CA GLU A 25 11.38 -10.40 -16.78
C GLU A 25 11.99 -8.98 -16.71
N VAL A 26 11.34 -7.98 -16.10
CA VAL A 26 11.94 -6.63 -15.99
C VAL A 26 12.91 -6.53 -14.79
N LEU A 27 14.20 -6.30 -15.05
CA LEU A 27 15.26 -6.20 -14.04
C LEU A 27 15.31 -4.81 -13.38
N HIS A 28 15.07 -3.77 -14.16
CA HIS A 28 15.22 -2.37 -13.76
C HIS A 28 14.09 -1.53 -14.36
N GLN A 29 13.49 -0.66 -13.54
CA GLN A 29 12.44 0.25 -13.98
C GLN A 29 12.65 1.62 -13.35
N ARG A 30 12.58 2.67 -14.16
CA ARG A 30 12.70 4.05 -13.68
C ARG A 30 11.46 4.84 -14.06
N TYR A 31 10.86 5.50 -13.07
CA TYR A 31 9.62 6.24 -13.18
C TYR A 31 9.83 7.69 -12.76
N LEU A 32 9.21 8.63 -13.47
CA LEU A 32 8.99 9.99 -13.00
C LEU A 32 7.54 10.09 -12.55
N VAL A 33 7.33 10.52 -11.30
CA VAL A 33 6.03 10.80 -10.74
C VAL A 33 5.91 12.29 -10.52
N SER A 34 4.82 12.86 -11.01
CA SER A 34 4.52 14.29 -10.89
C SER A 34 3.09 14.48 -10.37
N PRO A 35 2.84 15.46 -9.51
CA PRO A 35 1.49 15.80 -9.08
C PRO A 35 0.67 16.25 -10.29
N GLU A 36 -0.54 15.71 -10.45
CA GLU A 36 -1.50 16.16 -11.46
C GLU A 36 -2.27 17.34 -10.84
N TYR A 37 -2.05 18.56 -11.34
CA TYR A 37 -2.75 19.79 -10.90
C TYR A 37 -4.20 19.84 -11.46
N ASP A 38 -4.91 18.72 -11.42
CA ASP A 38 -6.36 18.73 -11.59
C ASP A 38 -6.98 19.08 -10.24
N ASP A 39 -7.99 19.97 -10.27
CA ASP A 39 -8.70 20.57 -9.13
C ASP A 39 -9.52 19.52 -8.34
N CYS A 40 -8.85 18.50 -7.82
CA CYS A 40 -9.38 17.68 -6.73
C CYS A 40 -9.18 18.54 -5.48
N PRO A 41 -10.26 19.04 -4.84
CA PRO A 41 -10.11 19.88 -3.66
C PRO A 41 -9.27 19.13 -2.63
N ASP A 42 -8.30 19.82 -2.02
CA ASP A 42 -7.34 19.36 -0.99
C ASP A 42 -7.98 18.85 0.31
N GLN A 43 -9.19 18.30 0.26
CA GLN A 43 -9.94 17.84 1.41
C GLN A 43 -9.60 16.38 1.72
N LEU A 44 -8.33 16.11 1.99
CA LEU A 44 -7.87 14.86 2.59
C LEU A 44 -6.90 15.12 3.74
N ILE A 45 -7.24 16.09 4.59
CA ILE A 45 -6.63 16.22 5.91
C ILE A 45 -7.73 16.59 6.90
N GLY A 46 -8.29 15.56 7.54
CA GLY A 46 -9.19 15.68 8.69
C GLY A 46 -10.48 16.45 8.45
N SER A 47 -11.52 15.78 7.93
CA SER A 47 -12.89 16.25 8.15
C SER A 47 -13.56 15.39 9.21
N ASP A 48 -13.91 16.06 10.29
CA ASP A 48 -14.90 15.69 11.29
C ASP A 48 -16.28 15.54 10.61
N SER A 49 -16.42 14.52 9.76
CA SER A 49 -17.69 14.06 9.20
C SER A 49 -17.87 12.62 9.63
N ASP A 50 -18.88 12.37 10.46
CA ASP A 50 -19.40 11.06 10.88
C ASP A 50 -19.78 10.11 9.71
N GLU A 51 -19.41 10.43 8.46
CA GLU A 51 -19.81 9.75 7.23
C GLU A 51 -18.64 9.04 6.49
N ASP A 52 -17.37 9.40 6.74
CA ASP A 52 -16.24 8.77 6.03
C ASP A 52 -15.54 7.69 6.86
N CYS A 53 -15.97 6.45 6.64
CA CYS A 53 -15.50 5.23 7.28
C CYS A 53 -14.19 4.69 6.66
N PHE A 54 -13.30 5.60 6.24
CA PHE A 54 -11.95 5.27 5.74
C PHE A 54 -10.93 6.32 6.18
N LEU A 55 -9.78 5.88 6.68
CA LEU A 55 -8.66 6.73 7.06
C LEU A 55 -7.45 6.35 6.20
N VAL A 56 -6.84 7.32 5.50
CA VAL A 56 -5.54 7.13 4.85
C VAL A 56 -4.47 7.86 5.67
N THR A 57 -3.36 7.20 6.00
CA THR A 57 -2.29 7.80 6.81
C THR A 57 -0.91 7.32 6.37
N SER A 58 0.08 8.20 6.51
CA SER A 58 1.51 7.92 6.40
C SER A 58 2.26 8.08 7.71
N GLU A 59 1.55 8.32 8.81
CA GLU A 59 2.17 8.66 10.10
C GLU A 59 2.39 7.41 10.96
N GLU A 60 3.54 7.36 11.64
CA GLU A 60 3.76 6.42 12.75
C GLU A 60 3.02 6.90 14.00
N GLY A 61 2.67 5.97 14.89
CA GLY A 61 2.04 6.33 16.16
C GLY A 61 0.95 5.36 16.60
N GLU A 62 0.18 5.78 17.59
CA GLU A 62 -0.94 5.00 18.11
C GLU A 62 -2.26 5.55 17.57
N LEU A 63 -3.09 4.66 17.03
CA LEU A 63 -4.45 4.93 16.61
C LEU A 63 -5.43 4.17 17.49
N PHE A 64 -6.51 4.85 17.83
CA PHE A 64 -7.57 4.31 18.67
C PHE A 64 -8.91 4.45 17.96
N PHE A 65 -9.67 3.36 17.90
CA PHE A 65 -11.01 3.35 17.34
C PHE A 65 -12.03 2.85 18.37
N LYS A 66 -13.16 3.53 18.46
CA LYS A 66 -14.37 3.10 19.18
C LYS A 66 -15.58 3.24 18.28
N SER A 67 -16.41 2.21 18.25
CA SER A 67 -17.63 2.23 17.45
C SER A 67 -18.66 3.21 18.03
N PRO A 68 -19.21 4.14 17.22
CA PRO A 68 -20.23 5.08 17.65
C PRO A 68 -21.64 4.47 17.69
N SER A 69 -21.87 3.38 16.96
CA SER A 69 -23.19 2.73 16.82
C SER A 69 -23.09 1.22 16.94
N ASN A 70 -24.22 0.53 16.74
CA ASN A 70 -24.26 -0.93 16.68
C ASN A 70 -24.30 -1.42 15.21
N ASP A 71 -24.08 -0.52 14.25
CA ASP A 71 -24.23 -0.83 12.84
C ASP A 71 -23.01 -1.63 12.34
N PRO A 72 -23.22 -2.65 11.51
CA PRO A 72 -22.15 -3.51 11.00
C PRO A 72 -21.42 -2.86 9.80
N VAL A 73 -21.00 -1.60 9.94
CA VAL A 73 -20.27 -0.88 8.90
C VAL A 73 -18.84 -1.41 8.79
N VAL A 74 -18.36 -1.61 7.56
CA VAL A 74 -16.99 -2.03 7.28
C VAL A 74 -16.16 -0.79 6.95
N CYS A 75 -15.15 -0.52 7.78
CA CYS A 75 -14.23 0.59 7.63
C CYS A 75 -12.80 0.12 7.35
N GLY A 76 -11.93 1.04 6.95
CA GLY A 76 -10.51 0.76 6.67
C GLY A 76 -9.57 1.84 7.18
N ILE A 77 -8.45 1.43 7.78
CA ILE A 77 -7.27 2.27 7.97
C ILE A 77 -6.22 1.83 6.96
N TYR A 78 -5.99 2.69 6.00
CA TYR A 78 -5.11 2.56 4.88
C TYR A 78 -3.77 3.22 5.19
N ILE A 79 -2.71 2.42 5.26
CA ILE A 79 -1.41 2.88 5.73
C ILE A 79 -0.43 2.84 4.55
N ILE A 80 0.20 3.98 4.24
CA ILE A 80 1.19 4.12 3.17
C ILE A 80 2.47 4.73 3.75
N ALA A 81 3.55 3.96 3.77
CA ALA A 81 4.85 4.44 4.20
C ALA A 81 5.71 4.88 3.02
N GLU A 82 6.86 5.51 3.30
CA GLU A 82 7.85 5.80 2.26
C GLU A 82 8.27 4.53 1.48
N PRO A 83 8.70 4.67 0.21
CA PRO A 83 9.03 3.53 -0.66
C PRO A 83 10.07 2.56 -0.11
N ASP A 84 11.01 3.04 0.69
CA ASP A 84 12.06 2.24 1.33
C ASP A 84 11.63 1.70 2.70
N LYS A 85 10.33 1.65 3.01
CA LYS A 85 9.81 1.17 4.28
C LYS A 85 8.84 -0.01 4.14
N ARG A 86 8.64 -0.67 5.27
CA ARG A 86 7.60 -1.66 5.55
C ARG A 86 6.84 -1.19 6.77
N ILE A 87 5.59 -1.62 6.90
CA ILE A 87 4.71 -1.23 7.98
C ILE A 87 4.63 -2.38 8.98
N GLU A 88 4.94 -2.10 10.24
CA GLU A 88 4.65 -2.96 11.39
C GLU A 88 3.40 -2.43 12.09
N VAL A 89 2.41 -3.29 12.29
CA VAL A 89 1.24 -3.02 13.13
C VAL A 89 1.22 -3.95 14.34
N ILE A 90 1.00 -3.34 15.50
CA ILE A 90 0.86 -4.01 16.79
C ILE A 90 -0.52 -3.69 17.35
N PHE A 91 -1.34 -4.70 17.60
CA PHE A 91 -2.59 -4.54 18.33
C PHE A 91 -2.30 -4.40 19.82
N ASN A 92 -2.48 -3.20 20.36
CA ASN A 92 -2.29 -2.91 21.79
C ASN A 92 -3.54 -3.31 22.59
N TYR A 93 -4.71 -3.09 22.00
CA TYR A 93 -6.01 -3.35 22.59
C TYR A 93 -6.96 -3.89 21.52
N LEU A 94 -7.78 -4.87 21.88
CA LEU A 94 -8.84 -5.41 21.03
C LEU A 94 -10.00 -5.85 21.94
N ASP A 95 -11.15 -5.23 21.75
CA ASP A 95 -12.41 -5.55 22.40
C ASP A 95 -13.48 -5.44 21.31
N VAL A 96 -13.47 -6.41 20.40
CA VAL A 96 -14.34 -6.48 19.23
C VAL A 96 -15.05 -7.82 19.31
N PRO A 97 -16.35 -7.85 19.69
CA PRO A 97 -17.06 -9.10 19.94
C PRO A 97 -17.20 -9.96 18.69
N CYS A 98 -16.74 -11.22 18.73
CA CYS A 98 -16.90 -12.13 17.61
C CYS A 98 -18.38 -12.51 17.38
N GLU A 99 -19.16 -12.61 18.47
CA GLU A 99 -20.52 -13.19 18.46
C GLU A 99 -21.52 -12.41 17.61
N ASN A 100 -21.37 -11.09 17.49
CA ASN A 100 -22.23 -10.24 16.67
C ASN A 100 -21.61 -9.93 15.30
N GLY A 101 -20.58 -10.67 14.89
CA GLY A 101 -19.87 -10.48 13.64
C GLY A 101 -18.81 -9.38 13.69
N GLY A 102 -18.38 -8.93 14.87
CA GLY A 102 -17.21 -8.06 14.97
C GLY A 102 -15.96 -8.74 14.39
N LEU A 103 -15.16 -7.96 13.67
CA LEU A 103 -13.95 -8.44 13.00
C LEU A 103 -12.96 -7.30 12.81
N VAL A 104 -11.68 -7.58 13.01
CA VAL A 104 -10.57 -6.74 12.54
C VAL A 104 -9.64 -7.62 11.72
N ALA A 105 -9.36 -7.20 10.50
CA ALA A 105 -8.50 -7.87 9.56
C ALA A 105 -7.30 -6.99 9.25
N TRP A 106 -6.10 -7.52 9.48
CA TRP A 106 -4.88 -6.98 8.92
C TRP A 106 -4.67 -7.55 7.52
N VAL A 107 -4.35 -6.70 6.56
CA VAL A 107 -4.03 -7.06 5.19
C VAL A 107 -2.62 -6.56 4.86
N ASP A 108 -1.73 -7.49 4.53
CA ASP A 108 -0.41 -7.21 3.98
C ASP A 108 -0.55 -6.74 2.54
N GLY A 109 -0.60 -5.43 2.34
CA GLY A 109 -0.88 -4.78 1.06
C GLY A 109 -2.11 -3.88 1.15
N TRP A 110 -2.75 -3.65 0.01
CA TRP A 110 -3.89 -2.74 -0.07
C TRP A 110 -5.07 -3.41 -0.73
N GLU A 111 -6.21 -3.48 -0.05
CA GLU A 111 -7.47 -4.04 -0.57
C GLU A 111 -8.40 -2.94 -1.07
N LEU A 112 -8.93 -3.11 -2.28
CA LEU A 112 -10.05 -2.33 -2.78
C LEU A 112 -10.92 -3.18 -3.72
N ASN A 113 -12.22 -3.27 -3.43
CA ASN A 113 -13.23 -3.97 -4.25
C ASN A 113 -12.92 -5.45 -4.53
N GLY A 114 -12.45 -6.17 -3.50
CA GLY A 114 -12.10 -7.58 -3.56
C GLY A 114 -10.74 -7.86 -4.21
N GLN A 115 -9.95 -6.83 -4.48
CA GLN A 115 -8.62 -6.96 -5.08
C GLN A 115 -7.58 -6.37 -4.14
N VAL A 116 -6.51 -7.13 -3.86
CA VAL A 116 -5.35 -6.62 -3.14
C VAL A 116 -4.14 -6.52 -4.03
N TRP A 117 -3.42 -5.44 -3.76
CA TRP A 117 -2.14 -5.13 -4.35
C TRP A 117 -1.03 -5.38 -3.31
N PRO A 118 0.13 -5.91 -3.72
CA PRO A 118 0.47 -6.42 -5.06
C PRO A 118 -0.27 -7.72 -5.40
N ALA A 119 -0.60 -7.96 -6.67
CA ALA A 119 -1.44 -9.10 -7.08
C ALA A 119 -0.65 -10.38 -7.42
N ASP A 120 0.66 -10.33 -7.46
CA ASP A 120 1.55 -11.40 -7.94
C ASP A 120 1.93 -12.44 -6.88
N SER A 121 1.48 -12.24 -5.63
CA SER A 121 1.85 -13.08 -4.49
C SER A 121 0.69 -13.27 -3.50
N TRP A 122 -0.51 -13.49 -4.02
CA TRP A 122 -1.65 -13.84 -3.17
C TRP A 122 -1.47 -15.24 -2.59
N ASP A 123 -1.09 -15.28 -1.32
CA ASP A 123 -1.18 -16.43 -0.42
C ASP A 123 -2.15 -16.10 0.73
N ASP A 124 -2.77 -17.11 1.33
CA ASP A 124 -3.75 -16.95 2.41
C ASP A 124 -3.13 -16.29 3.67
N ASP A 125 -1.80 -16.23 3.77
CA ASP A 125 -1.08 -15.65 4.91
C ASP A 125 -1.08 -14.11 4.94
N ARG A 126 -1.59 -13.45 3.88
CA ARG A 126 -1.65 -11.99 3.76
C ARG A 126 -2.78 -11.36 4.54
N VAL A 127 -3.79 -12.13 4.93
CA VAL A 127 -4.91 -11.65 5.73
C VAL A 127 -4.85 -12.31 7.10
N VAL A 128 -4.89 -11.48 8.15
CA VAL A 128 -4.95 -11.96 9.53
C VAL A 128 -6.20 -11.38 10.17
N GLU A 129 -7.19 -12.24 10.32
CA GLU A 129 -8.46 -11.93 10.97
C GLU A 129 -8.37 -12.15 12.49
N SER A 130 -9.01 -11.27 13.25
CA SER A 130 -8.99 -11.27 14.71
C SER A 130 -10.21 -10.54 15.27
N CYS A 131 -10.78 -11.10 16.33
CA CYS A 131 -11.83 -10.52 17.17
C CYS A 131 -11.65 -11.09 18.59
N ASP A 132 -12.00 -10.33 19.63
CA ASP A 132 -11.80 -10.59 21.08
C ASP A 132 -10.36 -10.86 21.56
N GLN A 133 -9.54 -11.59 20.79
CA GLN A 133 -8.17 -11.97 21.09
C GLN A 133 -7.22 -11.34 20.08
N ARG A 134 -6.25 -10.57 20.61
CA ARG A 134 -5.24 -9.90 19.79
C ARG A 134 -4.38 -10.91 19.02
N PRO A 135 -3.92 -10.57 17.80
CA PRO A 135 -2.91 -11.35 17.13
C PRO A 135 -1.67 -11.53 18.02
N SER A 136 -1.20 -12.76 18.19
CA SER A 136 -0.05 -13.09 19.04
C SER A 136 1.29 -12.67 18.42
N ARG A 137 1.33 -12.55 17.09
CA ARG A 137 2.48 -12.11 16.31
C ARG A 137 2.38 -10.64 15.95
N LYS A 138 3.54 -10.01 15.79
CA LYS A 138 3.63 -8.71 15.11
C LYS A 138 3.29 -8.90 13.64
N LEU A 139 2.56 -7.95 13.09
CA LEU A 139 2.10 -7.98 11.71
C LEU A 139 2.95 -7.01 10.92
N VAL A 140 3.72 -7.54 9.96
CA VAL A 140 4.67 -6.74 9.18
C VAL A 140 4.38 -6.93 7.71
N SER A 141 4.08 -5.85 7.00
CA SER A 141 3.80 -5.89 5.58
C SER A 141 5.06 -6.28 4.79
N ARG A 142 4.93 -6.85 3.61
CA ARG A 142 6.05 -7.16 2.70
C ARG A 142 6.65 -5.88 2.09
N GLN A 143 5.83 -4.84 1.92
CA GLN A 143 6.18 -3.61 1.21
C GLN A 143 5.59 -2.39 1.92
N ASN A 144 5.57 -1.22 1.28
CA ASN A 144 5.25 0.05 1.92
C ASN A 144 3.75 0.35 2.06
N ALA A 145 2.86 -0.64 1.88
CA ALA A 145 1.43 -0.47 2.05
C ALA A 145 0.85 -1.58 2.94
N ALA A 146 -0.12 -1.22 3.76
CA ALA A 146 -0.90 -2.14 4.58
C ALA A 146 -2.30 -1.59 4.86
N LEU A 147 -3.23 -2.48 5.22
CA LEU A 147 -4.59 -2.11 5.56
C LEU A 147 -5.03 -2.81 6.85
N VAL A 148 -5.68 -2.06 7.73
CA VAL A 148 -6.50 -2.60 8.82
C VAL A 148 -7.97 -2.37 8.47
N GLN A 149 -8.64 -3.42 8.02
CA GLN A 149 -10.08 -3.41 7.73
C GLN A 149 -10.83 -3.88 8.98
N TYR A 150 -11.95 -3.26 9.32
CA TYR A 150 -12.66 -3.60 10.54
C TYR A 150 -14.16 -3.39 10.44
N ARG A 151 -14.89 -4.16 11.24
CA ARG A 151 -16.32 -4.06 11.45
C ARG A 151 -16.59 -4.24 12.94
N VAL A 152 -17.18 -3.26 13.60
CA VAL A 152 -17.41 -3.29 15.05
C VAL A 152 -18.86 -2.94 15.37
N PRO A 153 -19.80 -3.91 15.28
CA PRO A 153 -21.23 -3.69 15.47
C PRO A 153 -21.62 -3.64 16.96
N ALA A 154 -20.87 -2.88 17.76
CA ALA A 154 -21.13 -2.71 19.19
C ALA A 154 -20.61 -1.35 19.68
N ARG A 155 -21.52 -0.49 20.13
CA ARG A 155 -21.18 0.85 20.61
C ARG A 155 -20.17 0.80 21.77
N GLY A 156 -19.12 1.61 21.67
CA GLY A 156 -18.07 1.74 22.69
C GLY A 156 -17.01 0.64 22.68
N LYS A 157 -17.20 -0.41 21.88
CA LYS A 157 -16.22 -1.46 21.59
C LYS A 157 -15.26 -1.00 20.50
N GLY A 158 -14.09 -1.64 20.39
CA GLY A 158 -13.08 -1.20 19.42
C GLY A 158 -11.69 -1.76 19.67
N PHE A 159 -10.69 -1.06 19.16
CA PHE A 159 -9.30 -1.53 19.16
C PHE A 159 -8.32 -0.36 19.20
N ALA A 160 -7.07 -0.68 19.54
CA ALA A 160 -5.95 0.25 19.46
C ALA A 160 -4.78 -0.43 18.75
N VAL A 161 -4.14 0.29 17.83
CA VAL A 161 -2.99 -0.18 17.07
C VAL A 161 -1.83 0.80 17.16
N THR A 162 -0.60 0.30 17.27
CA THR A 162 0.60 1.09 16.99
C THR A 162 1.13 0.75 15.60
N ILE A 163 1.38 1.80 14.81
CA ILE A 163 2.00 1.77 13.49
C ILE A 163 3.47 2.17 13.62
N ARG A 164 4.34 1.40 12.98
CA ARG A 164 5.78 1.67 12.86
C ARG A 164 6.28 1.41 11.44
N HIS A 165 7.33 2.12 11.06
CA HIS A 165 8.02 2.01 9.80
C HIS A 165 9.36 1.30 9.98
N LEU A 166 9.51 0.17 9.31
CA LEU A 166 10.73 -0.61 9.28
C LEU A 166 11.46 -0.37 7.96
N LYS A 167 12.78 -0.26 7.98
CA LYS A 167 13.57 -0.10 6.74
C LYS A 167 13.43 -1.32 5.82
N ASN A 168 13.20 -1.05 4.54
CA ASN A 168 13.18 -2.00 3.44
C ASN A 168 14.40 -1.74 2.53
N THR A 169 15.35 -2.67 2.52
CA THR A 169 16.54 -2.54 1.68
C THR A 169 16.34 -3.01 0.24
N LYS A 170 15.19 -3.64 -0.06
CA LYS A 170 14.87 -4.21 -1.37
C LYS A 170 13.41 -3.94 -1.76
N PRO A 171 13.00 -2.67 -1.89
CA PRO A 171 11.65 -2.35 -2.32
C PRO A 171 11.42 -2.81 -3.76
N CYS A 172 10.32 -3.53 -3.99
CA CYS A 172 9.99 -4.07 -5.31
C CYS A 172 8.56 -3.72 -5.72
N ASN A 173 7.59 -3.81 -4.81
CA ASN A 173 6.27 -3.28 -5.08
C ASN A 173 6.06 -2.03 -4.22
N VAL A 174 5.83 -0.87 -4.85
CA VAL A 174 5.76 0.41 -4.14
C VAL A 174 4.46 1.13 -4.44
N MET A 175 3.78 1.58 -3.38
CA MET A 175 2.65 2.47 -3.45
C MET A 175 3.09 3.90 -3.14
N LEU A 176 2.69 4.87 -3.97
CA LEU A 176 3.05 6.28 -3.82
C LEU A 176 1.78 7.10 -3.58
N PHE A 177 1.81 7.96 -2.58
CA PHE A 177 0.73 8.88 -2.24
C PHE A 177 1.33 10.28 -2.03
N GLY A 178 0.85 11.27 -2.77
CA GLY A 178 1.38 12.64 -2.73
C GLY A 178 2.87 12.77 -3.06
N ALA A 179 3.44 11.77 -3.74
CA ALA A 179 4.88 11.65 -3.94
C ALA A 179 5.30 12.25 -5.29
N GLU A 180 6.43 12.95 -5.31
CA GLU A 180 7.01 13.56 -6.51
C GLU A 180 8.46 13.10 -6.69
N GLY A 181 8.86 12.91 -7.94
CA GLY A 181 10.26 12.70 -8.30
C GLY A 181 10.51 11.40 -9.04
N VAL A 182 11.78 11.01 -9.07
CA VAL A 182 12.24 9.85 -9.84
C VAL A 182 12.44 8.64 -8.95
N TYR A 183 11.73 7.57 -9.25
CA TYR A 183 11.77 6.31 -8.52
C TYR A 183 12.34 5.19 -9.37
N THR A 184 13.17 4.36 -8.76
CA THR A 184 13.82 3.24 -9.44
C THR A 184 13.47 1.94 -8.73
N LEU A 185 12.74 1.06 -9.41
CA LEU A 185 12.41 -0.29 -8.93
C LEU A 185 13.35 -1.33 -9.53
N ARG A 186 13.67 -2.35 -8.75
CA ARG A 186 14.54 -3.45 -9.15
C ARG A 186 13.97 -4.77 -8.65
N ASN A 187 14.05 -5.81 -9.47
CA ASN A 187 13.67 -7.16 -9.01
C ASN A 187 14.70 -7.80 -8.08
N HIS A 188 15.85 -7.17 -7.87
CA HIS A 188 16.92 -7.64 -6.99
C HIS A 188 17.40 -9.08 -7.28
N GLY A 189 17.27 -9.53 -8.53
CA GLY A 189 17.60 -10.90 -8.94
C GLY A 189 16.51 -11.94 -8.66
N GLU A 190 15.35 -11.52 -8.16
CA GLU A 190 14.19 -12.38 -7.93
C GLU A 190 13.41 -12.63 -9.23
N THR A 191 12.71 -13.77 -9.29
CA THR A 191 11.91 -14.19 -10.46
C THR A 191 10.52 -13.52 -10.52
N GLY A 192 10.18 -12.69 -9.54
CA GLY A 192 8.91 -11.95 -9.43
C GLY A 192 8.90 -10.61 -10.18
N ASN A 193 7.71 -10.01 -10.30
CA ASN A 193 7.55 -8.71 -10.95
C ASN A 193 7.53 -7.60 -9.91
N CYS A 194 8.26 -6.52 -10.19
CA CYS A 194 8.11 -5.29 -9.43
C CYS A 194 7.03 -4.41 -10.06
N SER A 195 6.20 -3.80 -9.21
CA SER A 195 5.10 -2.96 -9.64
C SER A 195 5.06 -1.66 -8.85
N MET A 196 4.62 -0.60 -9.53
CA MET A 196 4.37 0.69 -8.92
C MET A 196 2.89 1.02 -9.00
N LEU A 197 2.36 1.52 -7.90
CA LEU A 197 1.02 2.06 -7.81
C LEU A 197 1.11 3.50 -7.33
N ALA A 198 0.61 4.46 -8.11
CA ALA A 198 0.48 5.83 -7.66
C ALA A 198 -0.99 6.14 -7.38
N VAL A 199 -1.25 6.66 -6.18
CA VAL A 199 -2.56 7.10 -5.74
C VAL A 199 -2.77 8.54 -6.22
N SER A 200 -3.90 8.78 -6.87
CA SER A 200 -4.30 10.09 -7.39
C SER A 200 -4.29 11.18 -6.31
N PRO A 201 -3.99 12.44 -6.68
CA PRO A 201 -3.65 12.91 -8.03
C PRO A 201 -2.17 12.71 -8.37
N ALA A 202 -1.88 11.87 -9.38
CA ALA A 202 -0.50 11.56 -9.78
C ALA A 202 -0.40 11.09 -11.23
N THR A 203 0.55 11.68 -11.97
CA THR A 203 0.96 11.20 -13.30
C THR A 203 2.25 10.40 -13.20
N VAL A 204 2.29 9.24 -13.85
CA VAL A 204 3.45 8.34 -13.88
C VAL A 204 3.99 8.19 -15.29
N HIS A 205 5.19 8.70 -15.53
CA HIS A 205 5.95 8.51 -16.76
C HIS A 205 7.00 7.42 -16.57
N VAL A 206 7.16 6.55 -17.57
CA VAL A 206 8.25 5.58 -17.58
C VAL A 206 9.44 6.22 -18.28
N LEU A 207 10.53 6.39 -17.54
CA LEU A 207 11.78 6.95 -18.06
C LEU A 207 12.66 5.87 -18.69
N ASP A 208 12.77 4.72 -18.03
CA ASP A 208 13.61 3.61 -18.48
C ASP A 208 13.06 2.25 -18.05
N LEU A 209 13.32 1.24 -18.87
CA LEU A 209 12.96 -0.17 -18.63
C LEU A 209 14.07 -1.08 -19.14
N ASN A 210 14.71 -1.82 -18.24
CA ASN A 210 15.62 -2.89 -18.60
C ASN A 210 14.94 -4.24 -18.37
N VAL A 211 14.71 -4.98 -19.46
CA VAL A 211 14.16 -6.33 -19.43
C VAL A 211 15.31 -7.33 -19.50
N GLY A 212 15.44 -8.16 -18.48
CA GLY A 212 16.40 -9.25 -18.46
C GLY A 212 16.03 -10.29 -19.50
N VAL A 213 16.92 -10.54 -20.45
CA VAL A 213 16.74 -11.59 -21.45
C VAL A 213 16.86 -12.95 -20.73
N THR A 214 15.84 -13.81 -20.87
CA THR A 214 15.93 -15.20 -20.42
C THR A 214 17.18 -15.84 -21.05
N ILE A 215 18.13 -16.29 -20.21
CA ILE A 215 19.38 -16.90 -20.66
C ILE A 215 19.06 -18.21 -21.41
N LYS A 216 18.97 -18.14 -22.74
CA LYS A 216 19.32 -19.30 -23.58
C LYS A 216 20.84 -19.41 -23.58
N LYS A 217 21.35 -20.28 -22.71
CA LYS A 217 22.72 -20.79 -22.64
C LYS A 217 23.82 -19.82 -23.11
N GLY A 218 24.41 -19.12 -22.14
CA GLY A 218 25.83 -18.77 -22.14
C GLY A 218 26.19 -17.46 -22.83
N ARG A 219 26.16 -16.36 -22.08
CA ARG A 219 27.34 -15.53 -21.74
C ARG A 219 26.94 -14.16 -21.16
N VAL A 220 27.78 -13.74 -20.20
CA VAL A 220 27.98 -12.42 -19.56
C VAL A 220 26.87 -11.92 -18.62
N LEU A 221 27.15 -12.03 -17.31
CA LEU A 221 26.56 -11.19 -16.28
C LEU A 221 27.15 -9.78 -16.41
N GLU A 222 26.35 -8.78 -16.77
CA GLU A 222 26.59 -7.42 -16.30
C GLU A 222 26.13 -7.35 -14.84
N MET A 223 27.09 -7.29 -13.93
CA MET A 223 26.86 -6.98 -12.53
C MET A 223 26.99 -5.47 -12.37
N GLU A 224 25.88 -4.74 -12.33
CA GLU A 224 25.91 -3.29 -12.11
C GLU A 224 25.41 -2.88 -10.72
N THR A 225 26.34 -2.29 -9.98
CA THR A 225 26.19 -1.59 -8.70
C THR A 225 25.44 -0.28 -8.90
N GLY A 226 24.25 -0.11 -8.30
CA GLY A 226 23.58 1.19 -8.33
C GLY A 226 22.56 1.35 -7.22
N THR A 227 22.83 2.31 -6.33
CA THR A 227 22.01 2.73 -5.19
C THR A 227 20.74 3.46 -5.65
N ILE A 228 19.63 3.33 -4.92
CA ILE A 228 18.43 4.13 -5.14
C ILE A 228 18.76 5.58 -4.73
N HIS A 229 18.63 6.52 -5.66
CA HIS A 229 18.81 7.95 -5.40
C HIS A 229 17.49 8.69 -5.63
N HIS A 230 16.96 9.30 -4.58
CA HIS A 230 16.06 10.44 -4.69
C HIS A 230 16.93 11.65 -5.07
N VAL A 231 16.70 12.21 -6.25
CA VAL A 231 17.37 13.45 -6.67
C VAL A 231 16.33 14.55 -6.60
N SER A 232 16.36 15.34 -5.53
CA SER A 232 15.71 16.64 -5.50
C SER A 232 16.46 17.56 -6.46
N SER A 233 15.72 18.18 -7.37
CA SER A 233 16.22 19.11 -8.38
C SER A 233 17.17 20.16 -7.81
N ILE A 234 18.24 20.40 -8.59
CA ILE A 234 19.18 21.50 -8.46
C ILE A 234 18.44 22.82 -8.68
N GLU A 235 18.49 23.72 -7.70
CA GLU A 235 18.19 25.14 -7.90
C GLU A 235 19.23 25.72 -8.89
N VAL A 236 18.72 26.40 -9.93
CA VAL A 236 19.53 27.24 -10.82
C VAL A 236 19.33 28.69 -10.39
#